data_AF-A0A1M7BUI5-F1
#
_entry.id   AF-A0A1M7BUI5-F1
#
_cell.length_a   1.000
_cell.length_b   1.000
_cell.length_c   1.000
_cell.angle_alpha   90.00
_cell.angle_beta   90.00
_cell.angle_gamma   90.00
#
_symmetry.space_group_name_H-M   'P 1'
#
loop_
_entity.id
_entity.type
_entity.pdbx_description
1 polymer ?
#
loop_
_entity_poly.entity_id
_entity_poly.type
_entity_poly.pdbx_seq_one_letter_code
_entity_poly.pdbx_strand_id
1 'polypeptide(L)'
;MENLEIYYMAGSTIGTIGQIVLLIACAVLIYKQRNIATLLMLLGSLLSIVFTVGRVAWTALANIENPESYAQAMAVLNIFVQFPYLLFVIGLLLFAAKHTAAGSNQSTP
;
A
#
# COMPACT_ATOMS: atom_id res chain seq x y z
N MET A 1 1.47 -2.76 30.20
CA MET A 1 1.67 -3.44 28.89
C MET A 1 0.33 -3.69 28.18
N GLU A 2 -0.76 -3.89 28.91
CA GLU A 2 -2.13 -4.10 28.37
C GLU A 2 -2.62 -3.02 27.37
N ASN A 3 -2.34 -1.74 27.62
CA ASN A 3 -2.75 -0.68 26.69
C ASN A 3 -2.04 -0.75 25.34
N LEU A 4 -0.77 -1.18 25.29
CA LEU A 4 0.00 -1.26 24.04
C LEU A 4 -0.54 -2.34 23.11
N GLU A 5 -0.97 -3.47 23.66
CA GLU A 5 -1.60 -4.55 22.87
C GLU A 5 -2.91 -4.08 22.23
N ILE A 6 -3.74 -3.34 22.98
CA ILE A 6 -5.00 -2.80 22.45
C ILE A 6 -4.74 -1.79 21.32
N TYR A 7 -3.77 -0.88 21.49
CA TYR A 7 -3.40 0.06 20.41
C TYR A 7 -2.83 -0.67 19.18
N TYR A 8 -2.05 -1.72 19.38
CA TYR A 8 -1.47 -2.50 18.29
C TYR A 8 -2.55 -3.29 17.53
N MET A 9 -3.49 -3.91 18.24
CA MET A 9 -4.63 -4.61 17.65
C MET A 9 -5.59 -3.66 16.93
N ALA A 10 -5.89 -2.50 17.52
CA ALA A 10 -6.73 -1.50 16.88
C ALA A 10 -6.08 -0.95 15.60
N GLY A 11 -4.78 -0.64 15.67
CA GLY A 11 -4.00 -0.17 14.52
C GLY A 11 -3.93 -1.19 13.40
N SER A 12 -3.69 -2.47 13.71
CA SER A 12 -3.64 -3.53 12.70
C SER A 12 -5.00 -3.71 12.01
N THR A 13 -6.09 -3.73 12.78
CA THR A 13 -7.45 -3.92 12.25
C THR A 13 -7.86 -2.78 11.31
N ILE A 14 -7.62 -1.54 11.71
CA ILE A 14 -7.90 -0.36 10.87
C ILE A 14 -7.05 -0.39 9.60
N GLY A 15 -5.77 -0.74 9.73
CA GLY A 15 -4.85 -0.88 8.59
C GLY A 15 -5.34 -1.92 7.58
N THR A 16 -5.76 -3.10 8.04
CA THR A 16 -6.27 -4.17 7.18
C THR A 16 -7.56 -3.76 6.46
N ILE A 17 -8.51 -3.14 7.17
CA ILE A 17 -9.76 -2.64 6.56
C ILE A 17 -9.45 -1.60 5.49
N GLY A 18 -8.56 -0.66 5.78
CA GLY A 18 -8.12 0.36 4.81
C GLY A 18 -7.51 -0.25 3.54
N GLN A 19 -6.65 -1.26 3.69
CA GLN A 19 -6.04 -1.97 2.57
C GLN A 19 -7.07 -2.70 1.70
N ILE A 20 -8.09 -3.32 2.31
CA ILE A 20 -9.18 -4.01 1.59
C ILE A 20 -10.00 -3.00 0.79
N VAL A 21 -10.39 -1.87 1.40
CA VAL A 21 -11.14 -0.81 0.70
C VAL A 21 -10.34 -0.26 -0.48
N LEU A 22 -9.03 -0.04 -0.29
CA LEU A 22 -8.13 0.42 -1.35
C LEU A 22 -8.06 -0.56 -2.52
N LEU A 23 -7.97 -1.86 -2.22
CA LEU A 23 -7.96 -2.92 -3.22
C LEU A 23 -9.23 -2.92 -4.06
N ILE A 24 -10.39 -2.81 -3.41
CA ILE A 24 -11.70 -2.76 -4.08
C ILE A 24 -11.77 -1.51 -4.97
N ALA A 25 -11.33 -0.35 -4.46
CA ALA A 25 -11.30 0.88 -5.24
C ALA A 25 -10.42 0.75 -6.50
N CYS A 26 -9.22 0.17 -6.37
CA CYS A 26 -8.34 -0.13 -7.50
C CYS A 26 -8.98 -1.10 -8.51
N ALA A 27 -9.66 -2.15 -8.05
CA ALA A 27 -10.33 -3.11 -8.91
C ALA A 27 -11.47 -2.47 -9.71
N VAL A 28 -12.31 -1.66 -9.06
CA VAL A 28 -13.39 -0.89 -9.73
C VAL A 28 -12.82 0.09 -10.75
N LEU A 29 -11.74 0.79 -10.39
CA LEU A 29 -11.06 1.73 -11.27
C LEU A 29 -10.50 1.07 -12.53
N ILE A 30 -9.89 -0.11 -12.43
CA ILE A 30 -9.42 -0.88 -13.59
C ILE A 30 -10.58 -1.32 -14.49
N TYR A 31 -11.70 -1.75 -13.90
CA TYR A 31 -12.88 -2.16 -14.67
C TYR A 31 -13.44 -0.98 -15.47
N LYS A 32 -13.42 0.23 -14.89
CA LYS A 32 -13.94 1.45 -15.53
C LYS A 32 -12.95 2.10 -16.49
N GLN A 33 -11.65 2.03 -16.23
CA GLN A 33 -10.60 2.60 -17.07
C GLN A 33 -9.37 1.67 -17.11
N ARG A 34 -9.16 0.99 -18.25
CA ARG A 34 -7.94 0.23 -18.53
C ARG A 34 -6.79 1.16 -18.93
N ASN A 35 -6.26 1.89 -17.96
CA ASN A 35 -5.19 2.86 -18.18
C ASN A 35 -3.91 2.44 -17.46
N ILE A 36 -2.75 2.89 -17.95
CA ILE A 36 -1.43 2.58 -17.36
C ILE A 36 -1.36 3.04 -15.90
N ALA A 37 -1.96 4.19 -15.59
CA ALA A 37 -2.02 4.73 -14.23
C ALA A 37 -2.73 3.79 -13.25
N THR A 38 -3.90 3.28 -13.63
CA THR A 38 -4.67 2.30 -12.84
C THR A 38 -3.95 0.95 -12.70
N LEU A 39 -3.17 0.55 -13.70
CA LEU A 39 -2.34 -0.66 -13.62
C LEU A 39 -1.20 -0.47 -12.61
N LEU A 40 -0.55 0.69 -12.60
CA LEU A 40 0.46 1.06 -11.59
C LEU A 40 -0.13 1.08 -10.16
N MET A 41 -1.33 1.63 -9.99
CA MET A 41 -2.02 1.65 -8.69
C MET A 41 -2.30 0.24 -8.19
N LEU A 42 -2.80 -0.65 -9.06
CA LEU A 42 -3.05 -2.03 -8.68
C LEU A 42 -1.75 -2.80 -8.40
N LEU A 43 -0.70 -2.56 -9.19
CA LEU A 43 0.62 -3.16 -8.94
C LEU A 43 1.17 -2.72 -7.57
N GLY A 44 1.08 -1.42 -7.25
CA GLY A 44 1.50 -0.89 -5.95
C GLY A 44 0.69 -1.46 -4.79
N SER A 45 -0.64 -1.57 -4.97
CA SER A 45 -1.52 -2.18 -3.97
C SER A 45 -1.24 -3.67 -3.76
N LEU A 46 -1.00 -4.42 -4.84
CA LEU A 46 -0.70 -5.85 -4.78
C LEU A 46 0.67 -6.10 -4.14
N LEU A 47 1.67 -5.32 -4.53
CA LEU A 47 3.01 -5.38 -3.96
C LEU A 47 2.98 -5.01 -2.47
N SER A 48 2.14 -4.05 -2.06
CA SER A 48 1.94 -3.69 -0.66
C SER A 48 1.43 -4.88 0.17
N ILE A 49 0.51 -5.68 -0.37
CA ILE A 49 -0.01 -6.88 0.31
C ILE A 49 1.10 -7.93 0.44
N VAL A 50 1.84 -8.19 -0.64
CA VAL A 50 2.96 -9.13 -0.62
C VAL A 50 4.01 -8.73 0.42
N PHE A 51 4.38 -7.45 0.49
CA PHE A 51 5.29 -6.95 1.52
C PHE A 51 4.69 -6.98 2.92
N THR A 52 3.39 -6.77 3.08
CA THR A 52 2.72 -6.87 4.39
C THR A 52 2.74 -8.30 4.90
N VAL A 53 2.37 -9.28 4.07
CA VAL A 53 2.41 -10.71 4.41
C VAL A 53 3.86 -11.17 4.62
N GLY A 54 4.77 -10.77 3.74
CA GLY A 54 6.20 -11.05 3.85
C GLY A 54 6.79 -10.48 5.14
N ARG A 55 6.38 -9.28 5.55
CA ARG A 55 6.78 -8.67 6.82
C ARG A 55 6.33 -9.52 8.01
N VAL A 56 5.07 -9.97 8.04
CA VAL A 56 4.57 -10.81 9.13
C VAL A 56 5.33 -12.13 9.19
N ALA A 57 5.54 -12.79 8.05
CA ALA A 57 6.27 -14.06 7.98
C ALA A 57 7.74 -13.91 8.40
N TRP A 58 8.43 -12.89 7.86
CA TRP A 58 9.85 -12.65 8.13
C TRP A 58 10.11 -12.24 9.59
N THR A 59 9.21 -11.43 10.15
CA THR A 59 9.33 -10.99 11.54
C THR A 59 8.96 -12.10 12.53
N ALA A 60 8.04 -12.99 12.17
CA ALA A 60 7.75 -14.20 12.95
C ALA A 60 8.95 -15.16 12.96
N LEU A 61 9.63 -15.35 11.82
CA LEU A 61 10.86 -16.16 11.75
C LEU A 61 12.02 -15.52 12.52
N ALA A 62 12.25 -14.22 12.34
CA ALA A 62 13.35 -13.50 13.01
C ALA A 62 13.21 -13.46 14.54
N ASN A 63 11.97 -13.48 15.07
CA ASN A 63 11.71 -13.54 16.51
C ASN A 63 12.13 -14.87 17.15
N ILE A 64 12.23 -15.94 16.37
CA ILE A 64 12.63 -17.27 16.86
C ILE A 64 14.15 -17.31 17.08
N GLU A 65 14.92 -16.61 16.25
CA GLU A 65 16.38 -16.67 16.31
C GLU A 65 16.97 -15.74 17.38
N ASN A 66 16.59 -14.45 17.46
CA ASN A 66 17.03 -13.51 18.51
C ASN A 66 16.24 -12.18 18.45
N PRO A 67 15.97 -11.49 19.57
CA PRO A 67 15.27 -10.19 19.59
C PRO A 67 16.01 -9.05 18.87
N GLU A 68 17.36 -9.11 18.79
CA GLU A 68 18.14 -8.14 18.01
C GLU A 68 17.97 -8.34 16.49
N SER A 69 17.79 -9.59 16.06
CA SER A 69 17.53 -9.95 14.65
C SER A 69 16.17 -9.41 14.19
N TYR A 70 15.17 -9.43 15.06
CA TYR A 70 13.86 -8.83 14.81
C TYR A 70 13.96 -7.32 14.52
N ALA A 71 14.77 -6.58 15.28
CA ALA A 71 14.93 -5.14 15.09
C ALA A 71 15.56 -4.80 13.72
N GLN A 72 16.59 -5.53 13.31
CA GLN A 72 17.21 -5.36 12.00
C GLN A 72 16.27 -5.76 10.86
N ALA A 73 15.56 -6.88 11.01
CA ALA A 73 14.53 -7.31 10.07
C ALA A 73 13.45 -6.23 9.87
N MET A 74 12.97 -5.63 10.96
CA MET A 74 11.99 -4.53 10.90
C MET A 74 12.54 -3.27 10.23
N ALA A 75 13.81 -2.92 10.47
CA ALA A 75 14.45 -1.76 9.83
C ALA A 75 14.51 -1.92 8.30
N VAL A 76 14.95 -3.09 7.83
CA VAL A 76 15.00 -3.41 6.39
C VAL A 76 13.59 -3.40 5.80
N LEU A 77 12.65 -4.10 6.44
CA LEU A 77 11.27 -4.19 5.95
C LEU A 77 10.57 -2.83 5.90
N ASN A 78 10.86 -1.91 6.82
CA ASN A 78 10.27 -0.57 6.79
C ASN A 78 10.70 0.25 5.55
N ILE A 79 11.94 0.10 5.11
CA ILE A 79 12.41 0.73 3.86
C ILE A 79 11.69 0.12 2.66
N PHE A 80 11.58 -1.20 2.63
CA PHE A 80 10.95 -1.91 1.53
C PHE A 80 9.44 -1.67 1.43
N VAL A 81 8.73 -1.50 2.54
CA VAL A 81 7.29 -1.19 2.57
C VAL A 81 6.96 0.18 1.94
N GLN A 82 7.93 1.11 1.88
CA GLN A 82 7.71 2.42 1.24
C GLN A 82 7.66 2.33 -0.29
N PHE A 83 8.33 1.36 -0.92
CA PHE A 83 8.36 1.22 -2.38
C PHE A 83 6.97 0.98 -2.99
N PRO A 84 6.16 0.02 -2.51
CA PRO A 84 4.79 -0.17 -2.97
C PRO A 84 3.94 1.10 -2.81
N TYR A 85 4.11 1.82 -1.70
CA TYR A 85 3.36 3.04 -1.44
C TYR A 85 3.73 4.15 -2.43
N LEU A 86 5.01 4.35 -2.70
CA LEU A 86 5.48 5.30 -3.71
C LEU A 86 4.92 4.95 -5.10
N LEU A 87 4.96 3.66 -5.47
CA LEU A 87 4.40 3.20 -6.74
C LEU A 87 2.90 3.49 -6.85
N PHE A 88 2.17 3.27 -5.76
CA PHE A 88 0.74 3.57 -5.68
C PHE A 88 0.46 5.08 -5.83
N VAL A 89 1.18 5.94 -5.10
CA VAL A 89 1.02 7.40 -5.15
C VAL A 89 1.34 7.95 -6.53
N ILE A 90 2.40 7.44 -7.18
CA ILE A 90 2.75 7.81 -8.56
C ILE A 90 1.62 7.42 -9.53
N GLY A 91 1.07 6.21 -9.38
CA GLY A 91 -0.09 5.76 -10.16
C GLY A 91 -1.32 6.67 -9.95
N LEU A 92 -1.58 7.08 -8.71
CA LEU A 92 -2.68 7.97 -8.34
C LEU A 92 -2.50 9.37 -8.94
N LEU A 93 -1.29 9.92 -8.88
CA LEU A 93 -0.93 11.21 -9.47
C LEU A 93 -1.09 11.20 -10.99
N LEU A 94 -0.62 10.16 -11.68
CA LEU A 94 -0.81 10.01 -13.12
C LEU A 94 -2.28 9.87 -13.51
N PHE A 95 -3.05 9.14 -12.70
CA PHE A 95 -4.49 8.99 -12.91
C PHE A 95 -5.20 10.35 -12.80
N ALA A 96 -4.93 11.09 -11.72
CA ALA A 96 -5.48 12.42 -11.49
C ALA A 96 -5.08 13.40 -12.60
N ALA A 97 -3.78 13.49 -12.93
CA ALA A 97 -3.26 14.39 -13.95
C ALA A 97 -3.90 14.16 -15.33
N LYS A 98 -4.09 12.90 -15.73
CA LYS A 98 -4.75 12.58 -17.00
C LYS A 98 -6.23 12.96 -16.99
N HIS A 99 -6.91 12.81 -15.85
CA HIS A 99 -8.33 13.14 -15.73
C HIS A 99 -8.57 14.66 -15.64
N THR A 100 -7.68 15.41 -14.99
CA THR A 100 -7.75 16.88 -14.91
C THR A 100 -7.29 17.56 -16.20
N ALA A 101 -6.28 17.02 -16.89
CA ALA A 101 -5.86 17.52 -18.20
C ALA A 101 -6.92 17.30 -19.30
N ALA A 102 -7.76 16.27 -19.16
CA ALA A 102 -8.91 16.07 -20.05
C ALA A 102 -10.03 17.12 -19.82
N GLY A 103 -10.10 17.71 -18.63
CA GLY A 103 -11.06 18.78 -18.29
C GLY A 103 -10.61 20.19 -18.72
N SER A 104 -9.30 20.45 -18.83
CA SER A 104 -8.78 21.77 -19.19
C SER A 104 -8.78 22.08 -20.70
N ASN A 105 -9.07 21.10 -21.55
CA ASN A 105 -9.08 21.26 -23.01
C ASN A 105 -10.49 21.49 -23.60
N GLN A 106 -11.48 21.77 -22.74
CA GLN A 106 -12.87 22.10 -23.14
C GLN A 106 -13.22 23.58 -22.98
N SER A 107 -12.25 24.43 -22.62
CA SER A 107 -12.44 25.87 -22.46
C SER A 107 -11.51 26.68 -23.36
N THR A 108 -11.64 26.48 -24.67
CA THR A 108 -11.25 27.48 -25.66
C THR A 108 -12.39 27.59 -26.66
N PRO A 109 -13.20 28.68 -26.62
CA PRO A 109 -14.16 29.01 -27.68
C PRO A 109 -13.47 29.34 -29.00
#